data_AF-A0A9E4GF40-F1
#
_entry.id   AF-A0A9E4GF40-F1
#
_cell.length_a   1.000
_cell.length_b   1.000
_cell.length_c   1.000
_cell.angle_alpha   90.00
_cell.angle_beta   90.00
_cell.angle_gamma   90.00
#
_symmetry.space_group_name_H-M   'P 1'
#
loop_
_entity.id
_entity.type
_entity.pdbx_description
1 polymer ?
#
loop_
_entity_poly.entity_id
_entity_poly.type
_entity_poly.pdbx_seq_one_letter_code
_entity_poly.pdbx_strand_id
1 'polypeptide(L)'
;MTGGAARAGVNRIAGGELVDYGRPLEFTFEGARCPGLAGDTIASALAANDRWVLSRSFKYHRPRGVFSLAGWEANALVQVGHEPNVPADRERAVAGAVVSGQNYRGSLERDRDAVLGHFARFMPVGFYYRAFHGSQWLWEKLWEPAIRKRTGLGTVAPDAPPRYFDKAFGFYDVAVIGGGAAGMAAAAEAAGVGLDVLLVDENRALGGALCYRRLDAEGEAAPGRRRELAAALEGRPNLTVMTDAVCNGWFADNWLPVIRGDRLHKVRARELVLATGAMGQPAAFHNNDLPGIMLGSAAQRLIRSYGVRPGRRAVVYTNADEGYGVALDLADAGTEVAAVVDLRGEPAAEPLARAAAARGIAAHRGHAVAAAAATAGNRHLAGIDAAPSA
;
A
#
# COMPACT_ATOMS: atom_id res chain seq x y z
N MET A 1 -5.91 -11.21 35.75
CA MET A 1 -4.79 -10.33 35.36
C MET A 1 -3.95 -11.04 34.31
N THR A 2 -4.37 -10.97 33.05
CA THR A 2 -3.67 -11.59 31.91
C THR A 2 -2.55 -10.66 31.47
N GLY A 3 -1.30 -11.13 31.57
CA GLY A 3 -0.10 -10.38 31.22
C GLY A 3 -0.21 -9.80 29.81
N GLY A 4 -0.06 -8.47 29.71
CA GLY A 4 -0.10 -7.76 28.44
C GLY A 4 1.09 -8.20 27.60
N ALA A 5 0.83 -8.97 26.54
CA ALA A 5 1.75 -9.07 25.43
C ALA A 5 2.08 -7.64 25.01
N ALA A 6 3.36 -7.27 25.07
CA ALA A 6 3.82 -5.93 24.71
C ALA A 6 3.32 -5.63 23.29
N ARG A 7 2.34 -4.73 23.17
CA ARG A 7 1.80 -4.34 21.87
C ARG A 7 2.96 -3.72 21.09
N ALA A 8 3.37 -4.36 20.00
CA ALA A 8 4.40 -3.86 19.09
C ALA A 8 3.88 -2.63 18.33
N GLY A 9 3.71 -1.53 19.07
CA GLY A 9 3.11 -0.27 18.63
C GLY A 9 1.78 0.08 19.31
N VAL A 10 1.55 1.39 19.49
CA VAL A 10 0.34 1.97 20.11
C VAL A 10 -0.94 1.77 19.30
N ASN A 11 -0.81 1.57 17.97
CA ASN A 11 -1.92 1.32 17.05
C ASN A 11 -2.12 -0.18 16.77
N ARG A 12 -1.34 -1.06 17.42
CA ARG A 12 -1.50 -2.51 17.26
C ARG A 12 -2.80 -2.99 17.89
N ILE A 13 -3.59 -3.72 17.10
CA ILE A 13 -4.81 -4.43 17.47
C ILE A 13 -4.65 -5.92 17.17
N ALA A 14 -5.58 -6.75 17.66
CA ALA A 14 -5.61 -8.19 17.37
C ALA A 14 -6.21 -8.45 15.97
N GLY A 15 -6.02 -9.67 15.45
CA GLY A 15 -6.72 -10.14 14.25
C GLY A 15 -6.00 -9.91 12.91
N GLY A 16 -4.75 -9.43 12.91
CA GLY A 16 -3.95 -9.34 11.70
C GLY A 16 -3.54 -10.72 11.17
N GLU A 17 -3.99 -11.10 9.97
CA GLU A 17 -3.78 -12.44 9.40
C GLU A 17 -2.32 -12.72 8.99
N LEU A 18 -1.53 -11.69 8.67
CA LEU A 18 -0.18 -11.85 8.14
C LEU A 18 0.93 -11.68 9.19
N VAL A 19 0.58 -11.31 10.42
CA VAL A 19 1.56 -11.06 11.50
C VAL A 19 1.55 -12.18 12.53
N ASP A 20 2.71 -12.52 13.06
CA ASP A 20 2.87 -13.46 14.16
C ASP A 20 3.06 -12.71 15.49
N TYR A 21 1.99 -12.68 16.28
CA TYR A 21 1.96 -12.02 17.59
C TYR A 21 2.90 -12.63 18.64
N GLY A 22 3.35 -13.87 18.44
CA GLY A 22 4.31 -14.56 19.31
C GLY A 22 5.77 -14.30 18.95
N ARG A 23 6.04 -13.66 17.80
CA ARG A 23 7.40 -13.45 17.29
C ARG A 23 7.68 -11.96 17.08
N PRO A 24 8.04 -11.23 18.15
CA PRO A 24 8.44 -9.83 18.02
C PRO A 24 9.72 -9.70 17.19
N LEU A 25 9.84 -8.59 16.46
CA LEU A 25 11.06 -8.16 15.80
C LEU A 25 11.32 -6.69 16.09
N GLU A 26 12.53 -6.24 15.81
CA GLU A 26 12.91 -4.84 15.93
C GLU A 26 13.85 -4.44 14.80
N PHE A 27 13.62 -3.26 14.24
CA PHE A 27 14.50 -2.61 13.28
C PHE A 27 14.67 -1.13 13.65
N THR A 28 15.48 -0.38 12.90
CA THR A 28 15.62 1.06 13.11
C THR A 28 15.01 1.85 11.97
N PHE A 29 14.30 2.93 12.28
CA PHE A 29 13.82 3.91 11.32
C PHE A 29 14.27 5.30 11.76
N GLU A 30 14.99 6.01 10.89
CA GLU A 30 15.59 7.33 11.18
C GLU A 30 16.48 7.28 12.45
N GLY A 31 17.25 6.18 12.61
CA GLY A 31 18.13 5.95 13.75
C GLY A 31 17.42 5.59 15.07
N ALA A 32 16.09 5.64 15.11
CA ALA A 32 15.31 5.27 16.29
C ALA A 32 14.77 3.84 16.18
N ARG A 33 14.77 3.10 17.30
CA ARG A 33 14.22 1.75 17.40
C ARG A 33 12.73 1.73 17.03
N CYS A 34 12.33 0.72 16.26
CA CYS A 34 10.96 0.49 15.80
C CYS A 34 10.59 -0.98 16.07
N PRO A 35 9.75 -1.26 17.08
CA PRO A 35 9.28 -2.62 17.34
C PRO A 35 8.24 -3.03 16.29
N GLY A 36 8.24 -4.31 15.91
CA GLY A 36 7.26 -4.89 14.99
C GLY A 36 7.03 -6.37 15.31
N LEU A 37 6.31 -7.06 14.43
CA LEU A 37 6.04 -8.49 14.49
C LEU A 37 6.56 -9.16 13.21
N ALA A 38 6.98 -10.42 13.32
CA ALA A 38 7.29 -11.21 12.14
C ALA A 38 6.09 -11.24 11.18
N GLY A 39 6.31 -10.86 9.92
CA GLY A 39 5.26 -10.75 8.91
C GLY A 39 4.74 -9.33 8.66
N ASP A 40 5.10 -8.35 9.50
CA ASP A 40 4.90 -6.94 9.17
C ASP A 40 5.67 -6.55 7.90
N THR A 41 5.14 -5.57 7.18
CA THR A 41 5.93 -4.74 6.27
C THR A 41 6.59 -3.61 7.05
N ILE A 42 7.60 -2.96 6.47
CA ILE A 42 8.22 -1.78 7.09
C ILE A 42 7.14 -0.74 7.41
N ALA A 43 6.24 -0.47 6.47
CA ALA A 43 5.20 0.53 6.65
C ALA A 43 4.11 0.10 7.65
N SER A 44 3.72 -1.19 7.71
CA SER A 44 2.74 -1.64 8.72
C SER A 44 3.31 -1.53 10.13
N ALA A 45 4.59 -1.87 10.33
CA ALA A 45 5.26 -1.70 11.61
C ALA A 45 5.41 -0.22 12.00
N LEU A 46 5.73 0.67 11.06
CA LEU A 46 5.77 2.11 11.31
C LEU A 46 4.39 2.67 11.68
N ALA A 47 3.34 2.29 10.95
CA ALA A 47 1.96 2.66 11.24
C ALA A 47 1.50 2.16 12.63
N ALA A 48 1.90 0.94 13.01
CA ALA A 48 1.64 0.40 14.35
C ALA A 48 2.25 1.28 15.45
N ASN A 49 3.39 1.93 15.18
CA ASN A 49 4.11 2.81 16.10
C ASN A 49 3.79 4.31 15.92
N ASP A 50 2.68 4.63 15.25
CA ASP A 50 2.22 6.01 15.01
C ASP A 50 3.22 6.86 14.19
N ARG A 51 3.98 6.21 13.31
CA ARG A 51 4.91 6.86 12.38
C ARG A 51 4.35 6.85 10.98
N TRP A 52 3.80 8.00 10.56
CA TRP A 52 3.05 8.13 9.31
C TRP A 52 3.80 8.85 8.19
N VAL A 53 4.91 9.54 8.50
CA VAL A 53 5.77 10.17 7.49
C VAL A 53 6.90 9.20 7.16
N LEU A 54 6.93 8.70 5.92
CA LEU A 54 7.94 7.76 5.42
C LEU A 54 8.92 8.43 4.47
N SER A 55 8.49 9.43 3.70
CA SER A 55 9.33 10.11 2.73
C SER A 55 8.89 11.55 2.49
N ARG A 56 9.59 12.26 1.60
CA ARG A 56 9.24 13.60 1.12
C ARG A 56 9.06 13.61 -0.41
N SER A 57 8.09 14.37 -0.90
CA SER A 57 7.80 14.50 -2.33
C SER A 57 9.00 15.06 -3.10
N PHE A 58 9.28 14.49 -4.27
CA PHE A 58 10.43 14.82 -5.13
C PHE A 58 10.78 16.31 -5.25
N LYS A 59 9.80 17.16 -5.61
CA LYS A 59 10.05 18.58 -5.92
C LYS A 59 9.77 19.54 -4.77
N TYR A 60 8.67 19.31 -4.06
CA TYR A 60 8.13 20.28 -3.09
C TYR A 60 8.42 19.91 -1.64
N HIS A 61 9.12 18.79 -1.40
CA HIS A 61 9.45 18.31 -0.06
C HIS A 61 8.24 18.19 0.89
N ARG A 62 7.04 17.98 0.32
CA ARG A 62 5.81 17.73 1.08
C ARG A 62 5.94 16.36 1.74
N PRO A 63 5.57 16.22 3.02
CA PRO A 63 5.62 14.92 3.69
C PRO A 63 4.68 13.93 3.04
N ARG A 64 5.13 12.68 2.94
CA ARG A 64 4.43 11.56 2.31
C ARG A 64 4.41 10.35 3.23
N GLY A 65 3.29 9.63 3.19
CA GLY A 65 3.02 8.48 4.03
C GLY A 65 2.36 7.35 3.26
N VAL A 66 1.96 6.31 3.98
CA VAL A 66 1.24 5.16 3.42
C VAL A 66 -0.01 5.62 2.68
N PHE A 67 -0.14 5.21 1.42
CA PHE A 67 -1.31 5.55 0.61
C PHE A 67 -2.12 4.32 0.16
N SER A 68 -1.47 3.31 -0.43
CA SER A 68 -2.15 2.13 -0.99
C SER A 68 -2.01 0.87 -0.12
N LEU A 69 -0.89 0.77 0.61
CA LEU A 69 -0.44 -0.43 1.28
C LEU A 69 -0.38 -1.66 0.35
N ALA A 70 0.06 -1.45 -0.87
CA ALA A 70 0.10 -2.45 -1.94
C ALA A 70 1.36 -2.35 -2.82
N GLY A 71 2.28 -1.41 -2.55
CA GLY A 71 3.51 -1.24 -3.31
C GLY A 71 3.33 -0.57 -4.68
N TRP A 72 2.16 0.01 -4.96
CA TRP A 72 1.83 0.66 -6.24
C TRP A 72 2.13 2.16 -6.27
N GLU A 73 2.56 2.73 -5.15
CA GLU A 73 2.70 4.17 -4.95
C GLU A 73 4.16 4.56 -4.63
N ALA A 74 4.49 5.83 -4.86
CA ALA A 74 5.84 6.38 -4.67
C ALA A 74 6.00 7.24 -3.40
N ASN A 75 4.95 7.34 -2.57
CA ASN A 75 4.92 8.02 -1.29
C ASN A 75 5.66 7.24 -0.19
N ALA A 76 5.67 5.90 -0.24
CA ALA A 76 6.23 5.03 0.78
C ALA A 76 7.62 4.47 0.42
N LEU A 77 8.40 5.17 -0.41
CA LEU A 77 9.76 4.77 -0.76
C LEU A 77 10.77 5.13 0.35
N VAL A 78 11.49 4.13 0.84
CA VAL A 78 12.51 4.24 1.89
C VAL A 78 13.87 3.72 1.40
N GLN A 79 14.91 4.08 2.14
CA GLN A 79 16.24 3.51 2.00
C GLN A 79 16.38 2.38 3.03
N VAL A 80 16.73 1.16 2.59
CA VAL A 80 17.02 0.01 3.45
C VAL A 80 18.49 -0.37 3.31
N GLY A 81 19.30 -0.02 4.31
CA GLY A 81 20.76 -0.16 4.22
C GLY A 81 21.29 0.52 2.95
N HIS A 82 21.82 -0.27 2.03
CA HIS A 82 22.40 0.18 0.77
C HIS A 82 21.39 0.31 -0.39
N GLU A 83 20.16 -0.18 -0.22
CA GLU A 83 19.16 -0.25 -1.28
C GLU A 83 18.20 0.96 -1.21
N PRO A 84 18.20 1.84 -2.24
CA PRO A 84 17.29 2.98 -2.30
C PRO A 84 15.94 2.57 -2.92
N ASN A 85 14.92 3.42 -2.75
CA ASN A 85 13.62 3.31 -3.40
C ASN A 85 12.90 1.99 -3.12
N VAL A 86 13.10 1.46 -1.92
CA VAL A 86 12.41 0.25 -1.46
C VAL A 86 10.97 0.63 -1.08
N PRO A 87 9.95 -0.02 -1.66
CA PRO A 87 8.55 0.23 -1.29
C PRO A 87 8.27 -0.33 0.11
N ALA A 88 8.27 0.54 1.13
CA ALA A 88 8.13 0.15 2.53
C ALA A 88 6.82 -0.58 2.82
N ASP A 89 5.79 -0.34 2.04
CA ASP A 89 4.46 -0.91 2.19
C ASP A 89 4.31 -2.33 1.62
N ARG A 90 5.34 -2.82 0.92
CA ARG A 90 5.47 -4.21 0.46
C ARG A 90 6.66 -4.93 1.08
N GLU A 91 7.77 -4.21 1.30
CA GLU A 91 8.99 -4.79 1.86
C GLU A 91 8.78 -5.26 3.31
N ARG A 92 9.24 -6.48 3.61
CA ARG A 92 9.09 -7.07 4.94
C ARG A 92 9.98 -6.37 5.95
N ALA A 93 9.44 -6.13 7.14
CA ALA A 93 10.28 -5.72 8.26
C ALA A 93 11.14 -6.93 8.68
N VAL A 94 12.46 -6.72 8.74
CA VAL A 94 13.43 -7.75 9.17
C VAL A 94 14.15 -7.24 10.40
N ALA A 95 14.41 -8.15 11.36
CA ALA A 95 15.13 -7.80 12.57
C ALA A 95 16.52 -7.23 12.26
N GLY A 96 16.88 -6.12 12.90
CA GLY A 96 18.15 -5.43 12.71
C GLY A 96 18.25 -4.60 11.44
N ALA A 97 17.21 -4.52 10.61
CA ALA A 97 17.25 -3.68 9.41
C ALA A 97 17.46 -2.19 9.78
N VAL A 98 18.24 -1.50 8.95
CA VAL A 98 18.46 -0.05 9.08
C VAL A 98 17.69 0.65 7.99
N VAL A 99 16.64 1.36 8.37
CA VAL A 99 15.72 2.02 7.45
C VAL A 99 15.78 3.53 7.67
N SER A 100 15.73 4.30 6.58
CA SER A 100 15.59 5.76 6.62
C SER A 100 14.62 6.23 5.55
N GLY A 101 13.98 7.37 5.82
CA GLY A 101 13.18 8.05 4.81
C GLY A 101 14.06 8.61 3.71
N GLN A 102 13.44 9.06 2.62
CA GLN A 102 14.16 9.61 1.48
C GLN A 102 13.76 11.05 1.18
N ASN A 103 14.66 11.73 0.43
CA ASN A 103 14.42 13.01 -0.22
C ASN A 103 14.20 14.20 0.74
N TYR A 104 14.97 14.27 1.84
CA TYR A 104 14.93 15.39 2.79
C TYR A 104 16.33 15.93 3.09
N ARG A 105 16.40 17.16 3.63
CA ARG A 105 17.63 17.74 4.17
C ARG A 105 17.49 18.09 5.65
N GLY A 106 18.33 17.47 6.48
CA GLY A 106 18.28 17.61 7.93
C GLY A 106 17.66 16.36 8.56
N SER A 107 16.37 16.41 8.87
CA SER A 107 15.62 15.24 9.37
C SER A 107 14.35 15.06 8.56
N LEU A 108 13.84 13.83 8.49
CA LEU A 108 12.60 13.54 7.78
C LEU A 108 11.42 14.38 8.29
N GLU A 109 11.33 14.65 9.60
CA GLU A 109 10.25 15.46 10.16
C GLU A 109 10.46 16.97 9.99
N ARG A 110 11.70 17.46 10.09
CA ARG A 110 12.06 18.89 9.98
C ARG A 110 12.93 19.11 8.74
N ASP A 111 12.33 18.86 7.58
CA ASP A 111 13.01 19.05 6.30
C ASP A 111 13.18 20.55 6.01
N ARG A 112 14.45 20.98 5.84
CA ARG A 112 14.78 22.37 5.54
C ARG A 112 14.29 22.80 4.16
N ASP A 113 14.17 21.86 3.22
CA ASP A 113 13.75 22.16 1.85
C ASP A 113 12.21 22.20 1.72
N ALA A 114 11.46 21.87 2.78
CA ALA A 114 10.00 22.06 2.85
C ALA A 114 9.56 23.53 2.68
N VAL A 115 10.47 24.50 2.90
CA VAL A 115 10.22 25.92 2.63
C VAL A 115 9.85 26.16 1.17
N LEU A 116 10.38 25.35 0.23
CA LEU A 116 10.05 25.42 -1.20
C LEU A 116 8.56 25.24 -1.48
N GLY A 117 7.82 24.53 -0.61
CA GLY A 117 6.37 24.37 -0.70
C GLY A 117 5.61 25.69 -0.69
N HIS A 118 6.08 26.70 0.04
CA HIS A 118 5.45 28.03 0.08
C HIS A 118 5.56 28.78 -1.25
N PHE A 119 6.55 28.41 -2.07
CA PHE A 119 6.80 29.02 -3.37
C PHE A 119 6.31 28.14 -4.53
N ALA A 120 5.63 27.02 -4.26
CA ALA A 120 5.24 26.04 -5.26
C ALA A 120 4.43 26.65 -6.42
N ARG A 121 3.55 27.63 -6.13
CA ARG A 121 2.77 28.39 -7.13
C ARG A 121 3.64 29.11 -8.17
N PHE A 122 4.86 29.49 -7.81
CA PHE A 122 5.78 30.22 -8.69
C PHE A 122 6.75 29.30 -9.45
N MET A 123 6.70 27.99 -9.18
CA MET A 123 7.56 26.99 -9.82
C MET A 123 6.70 26.02 -10.65
N PRO A 124 6.09 26.45 -11.79
CA PRO A 124 5.34 25.55 -12.65
C PRO A 124 6.23 24.46 -13.26
N VAL A 125 5.61 23.48 -13.92
CA VAL A 125 6.35 22.44 -14.66
C VAL A 125 7.28 23.10 -15.69
N GLY A 126 8.53 22.64 -15.78
CA GLY A 126 9.53 23.22 -16.67
C GLY A 126 10.19 24.52 -16.19
N PHE A 127 9.85 25.02 -14.99
CA PHE A 127 10.45 26.24 -14.41
C PHE A 127 11.98 26.18 -14.41
N TYR A 128 12.58 25.07 -13.97
CA TYR A 128 14.03 24.94 -13.86
C TYR A 128 14.73 25.07 -15.21
N TYR A 129 14.18 24.43 -16.24
CA TYR A 129 14.72 24.54 -17.60
C TYR A 129 14.62 25.98 -18.11
N ARG A 130 13.47 26.64 -17.91
CA ARG A 130 13.29 28.02 -18.39
C ARG A 130 14.14 29.05 -17.62
N ALA A 131 14.32 28.87 -16.32
CA ALA A 131 15.01 29.82 -15.46
C ALA A 131 16.55 29.66 -15.48
N PHE A 132 17.06 28.44 -15.72
CA PHE A 132 18.47 28.13 -15.46
C PHE A 132 19.26 27.62 -16.69
N HIS A 133 18.64 27.32 -17.84
CA HIS A 133 19.37 26.94 -19.07
C HIS A 133 19.96 28.10 -19.89
N GLY A 134 19.84 29.35 -19.43
CA GLY A 134 20.36 30.51 -20.17
C GLY A 134 21.89 30.53 -20.32
N SER A 135 22.62 29.80 -19.47
CA SER A 135 24.08 29.62 -19.56
C SER A 135 24.44 28.17 -19.24
N GLN A 136 25.01 27.47 -20.22
CA GLN A 136 25.43 26.07 -20.08
C GLN A 136 26.47 25.89 -18.96
N TRP A 137 27.40 26.84 -18.81
CA TRP A 137 28.42 26.77 -17.75
C TRP A 137 27.80 26.88 -16.35
N LEU A 138 26.88 27.82 -16.14
CA LEU A 138 26.17 27.95 -14.85
C LEU A 138 25.30 26.72 -14.58
N TRP A 139 24.69 26.15 -15.62
CA TRP A 139 23.92 24.92 -15.51
C TRP A 139 24.79 23.76 -15.01
N GLU A 140 25.87 23.43 -15.72
CA GLU A 140 26.72 22.28 -15.40
C GLU A 140 27.47 22.41 -14.06
N LYS A 141 27.92 23.64 -13.71
CA LYS A 141 28.78 23.85 -12.53
C LYS A 141 28.02 24.21 -11.25
N LEU A 142 26.85 24.84 -11.36
CA LEU A 142 26.11 25.34 -10.20
C LEU A 142 24.72 24.74 -10.07
N TRP A 143 23.87 24.92 -11.09
CA TRP A 143 22.46 24.59 -10.98
C TRP A 143 22.20 23.09 -11.00
N GLU A 144 22.78 22.34 -11.93
CA GLU A 144 22.58 20.90 -12.06
C GLU A 144 23.07 20.16 -10.80
N PRO A 145 24.30 20.36 -10.27
CA PRO A 145 24.74 19.67 -9.06
C PRO A 145 23.87 20.00 -7.84
N ALA A 146 23.44 21.26 -7.70
CA ALA A 146 22.60 21.70 -6.60
C ALA A 146 21.18 21.10 -6.68
N ILE A 147 20.59 21.08 -7.87
CA ILE A 147 19.26 20.48 -8.11
C ILE A 147 19.34 18.98 -7.90
N ARG A 148 20.33 18.28 -8.47
CA ARG A 148 20.51 16.83 -8.33
C ARG A 148 20.64 16.40 -6.87
N LYS A 149 21.37 17.17 -6.05
CA LYS A 149 21.50 16.91 -4.62
C LYS A 149 20.18 17.09 -3.85
N ARG A 150 19.28 17.98 -4.31
CA ARG A 150 18.00 18.26 -3.65
C ARG A 150 16.84 17.41 -4.15
N THR A 151 16.97 16.85 -5.35
CA THR A 151 15.91 16.08 -6.02
C THR A 151 16.25 14.59 -6.16
N GLY A 152 17.33 14.11 -5.52
CA GLY A 152 17.67 12.68 -5.56
C GLY A 152 16.72 11.81 -4.72
N LEU A 153 16.20 10.74 -5.30
CA LEU A 153 15.42 9.71 -4.58
C LEU A 153 16.35 8.57 -4.14
N GLY A 154 16.78 8.63 -2.86
CA GLY A 154 17.66 7.64 -2.25
C GLY A 154 19.13 7.77 -2.68
N THR A 155 20.00 6.93 -2.12
CA THR A 155 21.43 6.87 -2.44
C THR A 155 21.81 5.44 -2.82
N VAL A 156 22.42 5.28 -4.00
CA VAL A 156 23.01 4.01 -4.42
C VAL A 156 24.40 3.90 -3.78
N ALA A 157 24.67 2.82 -3.06
CA ALA A 157 26.00 2.49 -2.56
C ALA A 157 26.78 1.74 -3.65
N PRO A 158 27.86 2.31 -4.23
CA PRO A 158 28.63 1.66 -5.29
C PRO A 158 29.39 0.41 -4.83
N ASP A 159 29.60 0.30 -3.52
CA ASP A 159 30.31 -0.77 -2.82
C ASP A 159 29.37 -1.81 -2.20
N ALA A 160 28.07 -1.78 -2.55
CA ALA A 160 27.11 -2.78 -2.09
C ALA A 160 27.55 -4.21 -2.47
N PRO A 161 27.44 -5.18 -1.56
CA PRO A 161 27.86 -6.55 -1.83
C PRO A 161 27.01 -7.17 -2.95
N PRO A 162 27.61 -7.99 -3.83
CA PRO A 162 26.85 -8.66 -4.88
C PRO A 162 25.87 -9.67 -4.28
N ARG A 163 24.65 -9.71 -4.82
CA ARG A 163 23.63 -10.73 -4.51
C ARG A 163 23.63 -11.80 -5.60
N TYR A 164 23.28 -13.02 -5.20
CA TYR A 164 23.12 -14.12 -6.15
C TYR A 164 21.74 -14.05 -6.78
N PHE A 165 21.68 -14.16 -8.11
CA PHE A 165 20.44 -14.23 -8.87
C PHE A 165 20.51 -15.39 -9.86
N ASP A 166 19.40 -16.10 -10.05
CA ASP A 166 19.34 -17.22 -10.99
C ASP A 166 18.04 -17.26 -11.80
N LYS A 167 17.92 -18.31 -12.62
CA LYS A 167 16.78 -18.53 -13.50
C LYS A 167 16.33 -19.97 -13.48
N ALA A 168 15.02 -20.16 -13.57
CA ALA A 168 14.38 -21.45 -13.77
C ALA A 168 13.46 -21.39 -15.00
N PHE A 169 13.08 -22.56 -15.53
CA PHE A 169 12.16 -22.67 -16.66
C PHE A 169 10.94 -23.46 -16.23
N GLY A 170 9.75 -23.07 -16.70
CA GLY A 170 8.50 -23.75 -16.40
C GLY A 170 7.61 -23.81 -17.63
N PHE A 171 6.93 -24.93 -17.83
CA PHE A 171 5.99 -25.15 -18.92
C PHE A 171 4.68 -25.62 -18.34
N TYR A 172 3.59 -25.00 -18.73
CA TYR A 172 2.25 -25.26 -18.19
C TYR A 172 1.22 -25.28 -19.31
N ASP A 173 0.10 -25.95 -19.11
CA ASP A 173 -1.05 -25.82 -20.00
C ASP A 173 -1.73 -24.47 -19.78
N VAL A 174 -1.94 -24.08 -18.52
CA VAL A 174 -2.60 -22.82 -18.17
C VAL A 174 -1.76 -22.04 -17.16
N ALA A 175 -1.46 -20.78 -17.45
CA ALA A 175 -0.98 -19.83 -16.46
C ALA A 175 -2.10 -18.87 -16.04
N VAL A 176 -2.31 -18.73 -14.73
CA VAL A 176 -3.26 -17.81 -14.13
C VAL A 176 -2.49 -16.73 -13.38
N ILE A 177 -2.64 -15.47 -13.78
CA ILE A 177 -1.93 -14.34 -13.19
C ILE A 177 -2.89 -13.54 -12.31
N GLY A 178 -2.71 -13.64 -11.00
CA GLY A 178 -3.55 -13.05 -9.96
C GLY A 178 -4.30 -14.12 -9.17
N GLY A 179 -3.96 -14.27 -7.89
CA GLY A 179 -4.55 -15.18 -6.90
C GLY A 179 -5.74 -14.59 -6.15
N GLY A 180 -6.49 -13.68 -6.76
CA GLY A 180 -7.79 -13.22 -6.27
C GLY A 180 -8.91 -14.24 -6.49
N ALA A 181 -10.15 -13.87 -6.13
CA ALA A 181 -11.32 -14.75 -6.26
C ALA A 181 -11.45 -15.39 -7.67
N ALA A 182 -11.29 -14.57 -8.72
CA ALA A 182 -11.40 -15.01 -10.10
C ALA A 182 -10.27 -15.97 -10.49
N GLY A 183 -9.02 -15.68 -10.12
CA GLY A 183 -7.88 -16.53 -10.50
C GLY A 183 -7.80 -17.82 -9.68
N MET A 184 -8.17 -17.79 -8.40
CA MET A 184 -8.32 -19.02 -7.62
C MET A 184 -9.40 -19.93 -8.22
N ALA A 185 -10.55 -19.37 -8.61
CA ALA A 185 -11.59 -20.15 -9.28
C ALA A 185 -11.10 -20.73 -10.63
N ALA A 186 -10.48 -19.89 -11.47
CA ALA A 186 -9.96 -20.33 -12.77
C ALA A 186 -8.88 -21.42 -12.63
N ALA A 187 -7.97 -21.29 -11.66
CA ALA A 187 -6.95 -22.29 -11.38
C ALA A 187 -7.56 -23.61 -10.86
N ALA A 188 -8.57 -23.54 -9.99
CA ALA A 188 -9.27 -24.72 -9.49
C ALA A 188 -10.01 -25.48 -10.60
N GLU A 189 -10.69 -24.76 -11.50
CA GLU A 189 -11.38 -25.36 -12.65
C GLU A 189 -10.40 -25.99 -13.64
N ALA A 190 -9.36 -25.25 -14.06
CA ALA A 190 -8.35 -25.76 -15.00
C ALA A 190 -7.62 -26.99 -14.43
N ALA A 191 -7.26 -26.97 -13.15
CA ALA A 191 -6.63 -28.12 -12.52
C ALA A 191 -7.63 -29.28 -12.33
N GLY A 192 -8.94 -29.01 -12.23
CA GLY A 192 -9.99 -30.00 -12.06
C GLY A 192 -10.21 -30.88 -13.28
N VAL A 193 -9.93 -30.35 -14.47
CA VAL A 193 -9.96 -31.10 -15.73
C VAL A 193 -8.61 -31.74 -16.09
N GLY A 194 -7.63 -31.71 -15.17
CA GLY A 194 -6.35 -32.41 -15.30
C GLY A 194 -5.24 -31.66 -16.03
N LEU A 195 -5.40 -30.35 -16.29
CA LEU A 195 -4.35 -29.53 -16.93
C LEU A 195 -3.22 -29.19 -15.95
N ASP A 196 -2.00 -29.02 -16.45
CA ASP A 196 -0.89 -28.50 -15.63
C ASP A 196 -1.03 -26.98 -15.48
N VAL A 197 -1.28 -26.52 -14.25
CA VAL A 197 -1.63 -25.12 -13.96
C VAL A 197 -0.55 -24.43 -13.14
N LEU A 198 -0.21 -23.21 -13.52
CA LEU A 198 0.55 -22.26 -12.71
C LEU A 198 -0.38 -21.13 -12.23
N LEU A 199 -0.48 -20.91 -10.92
CA LEU A 199 -1.12 -19.74 -10.32
C LEU A 199 -0.05 -18.83 -9.71
N VAL A 200 0.02 -17.57 -10.16
CA VAL A 200 0.99 -16.58 -9.67
C VAL A 200 0.26 -15.44 -8.95
N ASP A 201 0.73 -15.04 -7.78
CA ASP A 201 0.25 -13.85 -7.08
C ASP A 201 1.40 -13.08 -6.41
N GLU A 202 1.36 -11.75 -6.49
CA GLU A 202 2.38 -10.88 -5.90
C GLU A 202 2.29 -10.80 -4.37
N ASN A 203 1.12 -11.09 -3.80
CA ASN A 203 0.88 -11.06 -2.38
C ASN A 203 1.32 -12.38 -1.73
N ARG A 204 1.57 -12.30 -0.42
CA ARG A 204 1.93 -13.45 0.41
C ARG A 204 0.81 -14.50 0.52
N ALA A 205 -0.44 -14.05 0.53
CA ALA A 205 -1.61 -14.89 0.74
C ALA A 205 -2.57 -14.78 -0.45
N LEU A 206 -3.10 -15.93 -0.87
CA LEU A 206 -4.17 -16.00 -1.88
C LEU A 206 -5.48 -15.44 -1.31
N GLY A 207 -6.30 -14.90 -2.22
CA GLY A 207 -7.61 -14.31 -1.95
C GLY A 207 -7.75 -12.92 -2.56
N GLY A 208 -6.64 -12.22 -2.84
CA GLY A 208 -6.64 -10.86 -3.36
C GLY A 208 -7.51 -9.93 -2.50
N ALA A 209 -8.53 -9.31 -3.09
CA ALA A 209 -9.46 -8.46 -2.35
C ALA A 209 -10.20 -9.19 -1.21
N LEU A 210 -10.40 -10.51 -1.29
CA LEU A 210 -11.05 -11.27 -0.21
C LEU A 210 -10.24 -11.28 1.10
N CYS A 211 -8.95 -10.93 1.06
CA CYS A 211 -8.11 -10.84 2.24
C CYS A 211 -8.38 -9.58 3.08
N TYR A 212 -9.04 -8.56 2.54
CA TYR A 212 -9.23 -7.28 3.24
C TYR A 212 -10.59 -6.61 3.00
N ARG A 213 -11.29 -6.88 1.91
CA ARG A 213 -12.56 -6.20 1.61
C ARG A 213 -13.69 -6.81 2.44
N ARG A 214 -14.50 -5.95 3.04
CA ARG A 214 -15.79 -6.31 3.66
C ARG A 214 -16.88 -6.35 2.58
N LEU A 215 -17.57 -7.48 2.45
CA LEU A 215 -18.62 -7.70 1.43
C LEU A 215 -20.04 -7.74 2.02
N ASP A 216 -20.16 -7.85 3.34
CA ASP A 216 -21.41 -8.00 4.10
C ASP A 216 -21.36 -7.19 5.41
N ALA A 217 -22.49 -7.12 6.11
CA ALA A 217 -22.63 -6.36 7.36
C ALA A 217 -21.94 -7.04 8.56
N GLU A 218 -21.67 -8.33 8.46
CA GLU A 218 -21.01 -9.16 9.46
C GLU A 218 -19.49 -9.15 9.26
N GLY A 219 -19.02 -9.06 8.02
CA GLY A 219 -17.59 -9.09 7.67
C GLY A 219 -17.07 -10.49 7.41
N GLU A 220 -17.95 -11.46 7.19
CA GLU A 220 -17.68 -12.90 7.12
C GLU A 220 -17.73 -13.47 5.69
N ALA A 221 -18.48 -12.85 4.79
CA ALA A 221 -18.65 -13.34 3.42
C ALA A 221 -17.32 -13.44 2.65
N ALA A 222 -16.44 -12.44 2.76
CA ALA A 222 -15.13 -12.46 2.10
C ALA A 222 -14.20 -13.55 2.67
N PRO A 223 -13.97 -13.63 3.99
CA PRO A 223 -13.22 -14.74 4.58
C PRO A 223 -13.81 -16.13 4.28
N GLY A 224 -15.14 -16.26 4.27
CA GLY A 224 -15.85 -17.49 3.91
C GLY A 224 -15.52 -17.92 2.48
N ARG A 225 -15.69 -17.01 1.51
CA ARG A 225 -15.38 -17.29 0.10
C ARG A 225 -13.89 -17.57 -0.13
N ARG A 226 -13.00 -16.89 0.60
CA ARG A 226 -11.55 -17.14 0.53
C ARG A 226 -11.21 -18.56 0.96
N ARG A 227 -11.80 -19.04 2.08
CA ARG A 227 -11.60 -20.40 2.59
C ARG A 227 -12.12 -21.45 1.61
N GLU A 228 -13.30 -21.24 1.05
CA GLU A 228 -13.87 -22.13 0.03
C GLU A 228 -12.95 -22.27 -1.19
N LEU A 229 -12.48 -21.16 -1.74
CA LEU A 229 -11.58 -21.16 -2.89
C LEU A 229 -10.20 -21.73 -2.57
N ALA A 230 -9.67 -21.48 -1.36
CA ALA A 230 -8.40 -22.05 -0.93
C ALA A 230 -8.49 -23.57 -0.82
N ALA A 231 -9.54 -24.09 -0.18
CA ALA A 231 -9.80 -25.53 -0.09
C ALA A 231 -9.95 -26.18 -1.47
N ALA A 232 -10.54 -25.47 -2.44
CA ALA A 232 -10.65 -25.95 -3.81
C ALA A 232 -9.30 -26.07 -4.54
N LEU A 233 -8.22 -25.46 -4.06
CA LEU A 233 -6.87 -25.55 -4.64
C LEU A 233 -5.98 -26.57 -3.92
N GLU A 234 -6.29 -26.90 -2.67
CA GLU A 234 -5.47 -27.77 -1.83
C GLU A 234 -5.34 -29.20 -2.39
N GLY A 235 -4.14 -29.78 -2.23
CA GLY A 235 -3.89 -31.19 -2.57
C GLY A 235 -3.85 -31.53 -4.06
N ARG A 236 -3.91 -30.53 -4.95
CA ARG A 236 -3.87 -30.75 -6.40
C ARG A 236 -2.43 -30.97 -6.91
N PRO A 237 -2.08 -32.16 -7.43
CA PRO A 237 -0.71 -32.46 -7.84
C PRO A 237 -0.26 -31.72 -9.11
N ASN A 238 -1.22 -31.30 -9.95
CA ASN A 238 -1.03 -30.58 -11.21
C ASN A 238 -1.15 -29.05 -11.07
N LEU A 239 -1.19 -28.53 -9.83
CA LEU A 239 -1.26 -27.10 -9.57
C LEU A 239 0.01 -26.61 -8.88
N THR A 240 0.76 -25.73 -9.54
CA THR A 240 1.85 -24.97 -8.93
C THR A 240 1.33 -23.60 -8.51
N VAL A 241 1.45 -23.26 -7.22
CA VAL A 241 1.13 -21.92 -6.70
C VAL A 241 2.42 -21.18 -6.36
N MET A 242 2.59 -19.97 -6.90
CA MET A 242 3.69 -19.06 -6.60
C MET A 242 3.14 -17.76 -6.00
N THR A 243 3.15 -17.67 -4.67
CA THR A 243 2.93 -16.41 -3.94
C THR A 243 4.26 -15.66 -3.73
N ASP A 244 4.16 -14.39 -3.33
CA ASP A 244 5.31 -13.47 -3.28
C ASP A 244 6.04 -13.42 -4.65
N ALA A 245 5.28 -13.54 -5.75
CA ALA A 245 5.81 -13.66 -7.10
C ALA A 245 5.11 -12.72 -8.09
N VAL A 246 5.89 -11.96 -8.86
CA VAL A 246 5.38 -10.96 -9.80
C VAL A 246 5.57 -11.46 -11.23
N CYS A 247 4.47 -11.62 -11.98
CA CYS A 247 4.54 -11.75 -13.43
C CYS A 247 4.76 -10.35 -14.03
N ASN A 248 5.99 -10.02 -14.40
CA ASN A 248 6.35 -8.63 -14.73
C ASN A 248 6.13 -8.25 -16.21
N GLY A 249 5.62 -9.18 -17.02
CA GLY A 249 5.27 -8.92 -18.41
C GLY A 249 4.58 -10.10 -19.08
N TRP A 250 4.06 -9.86 -20.28
CA TRP A 250 3.50 -10.87 -21.17
C TRP A 250 4.05 -10.63 -22.58
N PHE A 251 4.66 -11.66 -23.16
CA PHE A 251 5.33 -11.61 -24.45
C PHE A 251 4.81 -12.69 -25.39
N ALA A 252 5.29 -12.67 -26.64
CA ALA A 252 4.90 -13.59 -27.71
C ALA A 252 4.93 -15.08 -27.28
N ASP A 253 3.94 -15.81 -27.80
CA ASP A 253 3.65 -17.21 -27.47
C ASP A 253 3.65 -17.49 -25.96
N ASN A 254 2.94 -16.63 -25.22
CA ASN A 254 2.71 -16.76 -23.77
C ASN A 254 4.00 -17.02 -22.98
N TRP A 255 5.06 -16.30 -23.33
CA TRP A 255 6.26 -16.25 -22.51
C TRP A 255 6.07 -15.23 -21.38
N LEU A 256 6.18 -15.71 -20.14
CA LEU A 256 5.85 -14.99 -18.92
C LEU A 256 7.07 -15.00 -17.98
N PRO A 257 7.75 -13.87 -17.79
CA PRO A 257 8.74 -13.75 -16.72
C PRO A 257 8.04 -13.58 -15.37
N VAL A 258 8.27 -14.52 -14.46
CA VAL A 258 7.75 -14.52 -13.09
C VAL A 258 8.93 -14.40 -12.13
N ILE A 259 8.98 -13.30 -11.36
CA ILE A 259 10.06 -13.01 -10.42
C ILE A 259 9.60 -13.40 -9.02
N ARG A 260 10.36 -14.27 -8.34
CA ARG A 260 10.10 -14.66 -6.95
C ARG A 260 11.40 -14.60 -6.15
N GLY A 261 11.52 -13.64 -5.24
CA GLY A 261 12.78 -13.32 -4.58
C GLY A 261 13.88 -13.02 -5.62
N ASP A 262 15.03 -13.68 -5.48
CA ASP A 262 16.19 -13.47 -6.36
C ASP A 262 16.20 -14.41 -7.60
N ARG A 263 15.06 -15.06 -7.92
CA ARG A 263 14.94 -15.99 -9.05
C ARG A 263 13.95 -15.49 -10.10
N LEU A 264 14.37 -15.57 -11.37
CA LEU A 264 13.50 -15.39 -12.54
C LEU A 264 13.01 -16.74 -13.08
N HIS A 265 11.72 -17.00 -12.97
CA HIS A 265 11.06 -18.11 -13.64
C HIS A 265 10.65 -17.69 -15.05
N LYS A 266 11.26 -18.31 -16.06
CA LYS A 266 10.92 -18.16 -17.47
C LYS A 266 9.83 -19.16 -17.81
N VAL A 267 8.58 -18.71 -17.75
CA VAL A 267 7.41 -19.56 -17.95
C VAL A 267 6.95 -19.48 -19.39
N ARG A 268 6.52 -20.62 -19.95
CA ARG A 268 5.70 -20.66 -21.17
C ARG A 268 4.43 -21.45 -20.88
N ALA A 269 3.29 -20.88 -21.23
CA ALA A 269 1.98 -21.53 -21.06
C ALA A 269 1.27 -21.69 -22.40
N ARG A 270 0.41 -22.70 -22.56
CA ARG A 270 -0.43 -22.80 -23.77
C ARG A 270 -1.51 -21.72 -23.74
N GLU A 271 -2.19 -21.61 -22.60
CA GLU A 271 -3.25 -20.63 -22.36
C GLU A 271 -2.92 -19.72 -21.17
N LEU A 272 -3.48 -18.51 -21.20
CA LEU A 272 -3.26 -17.48 -20.19
C LEU A 272 -4.59 -16.92 -19.67
N VAL A 273 -4.75 -16.89 -18.36
CA VAL A 273 -5.86 -16.19 -17.67
C VAL A 273 -5.28 -15.01 -16.90
N LEU A 274 -5.71 -13.80 -17.27
CA LEU A 274 -5.37 -12.58 -16.53
C LEU A 274 -6.48 -12.27 -15.52
N ALA A 275 -6.17 -12.42 -14.24
CA ALA A 275 -7.04 -12.18 -13.10
C ALA A 275 -6.41 -11.16 -12.13
N THR A 276 -5.77 -10.12 -12.68
CA THR A 276 -4.91 -9.15 -11.98
C THR A 276 -5.66 -8.15 -11.09
N GLY A 277 -6.98 -8.20 -11.05
CA GLY A 277 -7.81 -7.37 -10.18
C GLY A 277 -7.92 -5.91 -10.64
N ALA A 278 -8.23 -5.02 -9.70
CA ALA A 278 -8.40 -3.59 -9.93
C ALA A 278 -7.78 -2.77 -8.81
N MET A 279 -7.26 -1.61 -9.15
CA MET A 279 -6.68 -0.66 -8.20
C MET A 279 -7.69 0.42 -7.82
N GLY A 280 -7.63 0.88 -6.57
CA GLY A 280 -8.46 2.00 -6.13
C GLY A 280 -8.03 3.31 -6.80
N GLN A 281 -9.00 4.08 -7.29
CA GLN A 281 -8.73 5.39 -7.85
C GLN A 281 -8.66 6.44 -6.73
N PRO A 282 -7.57 7.21 -6.61
CA PRO A 282 -7.48 8.29 -5.63
C PRO A 282 -8.42 9.43 -6.03
N ALA A 283 -9.08 10.04 -5.04
CA ALA A 283 -9.87 11.24 -5.30
C ALA A 283 -8.97 12.49 -5.38
N ALA A 284 -9.29 13.38 -6.31
CA ALA A 284 -8.60 14.66 -6.48
C ALA A 284 -9.30 15.75 -5.67
N PHE A 285 -8.59 16.34 -4.71
CA PHE A 285 -9.04 17.50 -3.93
C PHE A 285 -7.81 18.24 -3.37
N HIS A 286 -8.00 19.46 -2.86
CA HIS A 286 -6.87 20.25 -2.37
C HIS A 286 -6.20 19.56 -1.18
N ASN A 287 -4.87 19.46 -1.23
CA ASN A 287 -4.06 18.75 -0.22
C ASN A 287 -4.42 17.27 -0.02
N ASN A 288 -4.83 16.57 -1.07
CA ASN A 288 -5.10 15.12 -1.05
C ASN A 288 -3.87 14.22 -0.87
N ASP A 289 -2.69 14.79 -0.65
CA ASP A 289 -1.42 14.07 -0.50
C ASP A 289 -0.84 14.10 0.93
N LEU A 290 -1.59 14.63 1.89
CA LEU A 290 -1.18 14.68 3.30
C LEU A 290 -1.03 13.27 3.88
N PRO A 291 -0.03 13.01 4.74
CA PRO A 291 0.02 11.78 5.52
C PRO A 291 -1.27 11.59 6.33
N GLY A 292 -1.79 10.37 6.37
CA GLY A 292 -3.10 10.04 6.96
C GLY A 292 -4.24 10.01 5.93
N ILE A 293 -4.06 10.57 4.74
CA ILE A 293 -4.93 10.30 3.59
C ILE A 293 -4.44 9.02 2.92
N MET A 294 -5.32 8.03 2.81
CA MET A 294 -5.02 6.72 2.21
C MET A 294 -6.24 6.15 1.50
N LEU A 295 -6.05 5.18 0.61
CA LEU A 295 -7.16 4.44 0.02
C LEU A 295 -7.92 3.65 1.09
N GLY A 296 -9.23 3.48 0.92
CA GLY A 296 -10.03 2.66 1.82
C GLY A 296 -9.52 1.21 1.92
N SER A 297 -9.02 0.67 0.80
CA SER A 297 -8.39 -0.66 0.78
C SER A 297 -7.06 -0.69 1.57
N ALA A 298 -6.32 0.41 1.65
CA ALA A 298 -5.12 0.49 2.49
C ALA A 298 -5.47 0.42 3.98
N ALA A 299 -6.52 1.15 4.39
CA ALA A 299 -7.05 1.09 5.75
C ALA A 299 -7.50 -0.34 6.11
N GLN A 300 -8.21 -1.00 5.20
CA GLN A 300 -8.64 -2.39 5.40
C GLN A 300 -7.48 -3.38 5.47
N ARG A 301 -6.44 -3.23 4.65
CA ARG A 301 -5.22 -4.06 4.75
C ARG A 301 -4.49 -3.83 6.08
N LEU A 302 -4.35 -2.58 6.54
CA LEU A 302 -3.78 -2.29 7.86
C LEU A 302 -4.53 -3.06 8.94
N ILE A 303 -5.86 -3.02 8.93
CA ILE A 303 -6.72 -3.67 9.93
C ILE A 303 -6.65 -5.19 9.82
N ARG A 304 -7.03 -5.76 8.68
CA ARG A 304 -7.25 -7.21 8.52
C ARG A 304 -5.96 -7.99 8.27
N SER A 305 -5.03 -7.43 7.51
CA SER A 305 -3.78 -8.13 7.19
C SER A 305 -2.73 -7.95 8.28
N TYR A 306 -2.62 -6.76 8.87
CA TYR A 306 -1.54 -6.44 9.80
C TYR A 306 -1.98 -6.16 11.24
N GLY A 307 -3.28 -6.10 11.52
CA GLY A 307 -3.78 -5.81 12.86
C GLY A 307 -3.35 -4.41 13.32
N VAL A 308 -3.42 -3.41 12.46
CA VAL A 308 -3.04 -2.02 12.74
C VAL A 308 -4.25 -1.12 12.58
N ARG A 309 -4.55 -0.35 13.62
CA ARG A 309 -5.58 0.68 13.57
C ARG A 309 -5.07 1.89 12.77
N PRO A 310 -5.72 2.30 11.66
CA PRO A 310 -5.23 3.38 10.79
C PRO A 310 -5.20 4.77 11.43
N GLY A 311 -5.95 5.00 12.50
CA GLY A 311 -5.99 6.27 13.21
C GLY A 311 -6.96 6.24 14.39
N ARG A 312 -7.07 7.35 15.13
CA ARG A 312 -8.04 7.45 16.24
C ARG A 312 -9.42 7.92 15.77
N ARG A 313 -9.45 8.74 14.73
CA ARG A 313 -10.63 9.34 14.14
C ARG A 313 -10.46 9.42 12.62
N ALA A 314 -11.51 9.12 11.86
CA ALA A 314 -11.46 9.05 10.41
C ALA A 314 -12.71 9.62 9.75
N VAL A 315 -12.55 10.08 8.51
CA VAL A 315 -13.64 10.35 7.57
C VAL A 315 -13.45 9.42 6.39
N VAL A 316 -14.51 8.77 5.94
CA VAL A 316 -14.49 7.96 4.71
C VAL A 316 -15.06 8.79 3.58
N TYR A 317 -14.29 8.98 2.51
CA TYR A 317 -14.78 9.61 1.29
C TYR A 317 -14.97 8.55 0.20
N THR A 318 -16.18 8.47 -0.37
CA THR A 318 -16.55 7.39 -1.29
C THR A 318 -17.47 7.86 -2.42
N ASN A 319 -17.47 7.13 -3.53
CA ASN A 319 -18.49 7.16 -4.58
C ASN A 319 -19.16 5.80 -4.80
N ALA A 320 -18.92 4.84 -3.89
CA ALA A 320 -19.38 3.46 -3.97
C ALA A 320 -19.73 2.89 -2.59
N ASP A 321 -20.50 1.81 -2.57
CA ASP A 321 -21.01 1.22 -1.32
C ASP A 321 -19.90 0.58 -0.46
N GLU A 322 -18.81 0.20 -1.11
CA GLU A 322 -17.61 -0.33 -0.45
C GLU A 322 -17.04 0.64 0.60
N GLY A 323 -17.23 1.95 0.43
CA GLY A 323 -16.86 2.95 1.43
C GLY A 323 -17.57 2.73 2.78
N TYR A 324 -18.83 2.30 2.78
CA TYR A 324 -19.52 1.94 4.01
C TYR A 324 -18.91 0.69 4.67
N GLY A 325 -18.42 -0.25 3.86
CA GLY A 325 -17.62 -1.38 4.35
C GLY A 325 -16.33 -0.93 5.03
N VAL A 326 -15.61 0.04 4.44
CA VAL A 326 -14.42 0.65 5.06
C VAL A 326 -14.77 1.33 6.38
N ALA A 327 -15.89 2.05 6.46
CA ALA A 327 -16.36 2.70 7.68
C ALA A 327 -16.65 1.68 8.79
N LEU A 328 -17.31 0.57 8.45
CA LEU A 328 -17.58 -0.53 9.39
C LEU A 328 -16.27 -1.16 9.92
N ASP A 329 -15.31 -1.45 9.04
CA ASP A 329 -14.01 -2.00 9.45
C ASP A 329 -13.22 -1.03 10.33
N LEU A 330 -13.25 0.28 10.03
CA LEU A 330 -12.64 1.31 10.86
C LEU A 330 -13.28 1.34 12.27
N ALA A 331 -14.61 1.27 12.34
CA ALA A 331 -15.35 1.23 13.60
C ALA A 331 -15.02 -0.03 14.41
N ASP A 332 -14.98 -1.21 13.76
CA ASP A 332 -14.60 -2.50 14.38
C ASP A 332 -13.16 -2.45 14.92
N ALA A 333 -12.26 -1.75 14.24
CA ALA A 333 -10.88 -1.51 14.69
C ALA A 333 -10.76 -0.48 15.83
N GLY A 334 -11.86 0.09 16.30
CA GLY A 334 -11.89 1.11 17.35
C GLY A 334 -11.45 2.51 16.90
N THR A 335 -11.63 2.82 15.61
CA THR A 335 -11.49 4.18 15.07
C THR A 335 -12.84 4.90 15.14
N GLU A 336 -12.87 6.13 15.66
CA GLU A 336 -14.07 6.97 15.58
C GLU A 336 -14.32 7.39 14.13
N VAL A 337 -15.39 6.89 13.51
CA VAL A 337 -15.80 7.33 12.17
C VAL A 337 -16.64 8.60 12.32
N ALA A 338 -16.02 9.74 12.07
CA ALA A 338 -16.67 11.04 12.19
C ALA A 338 -17.79 11.22 11.16
N ALA A 339 -17.58 10.73 9.93
CA ALA A 339 -18.56 10.73 8.87
C ALA A 339 -18.15 9.83 7.69
N VAL A 340 -19.16 9.40 6.92
CA VAL A 340 -19.00 9.00 5.51
C VAL A 340 -19.43 10.16 4.64
N VAL A 341 -18.54 10.66 3.78
CA VAL A 341 -18.85 11.62 2.72
C VAL A 341 -19.06 10.81 1.45
N ASP A 342 -20.32 10.69 1.01
CA ASP A 342 -20.69 9.97 -0.21
C ASP A 342 -20.98 10.98 -1.32
N LEU A 343 -20.24 10.87 -2.42
CA LEU A 343 -20.43 11.68 -3.62
C LEU A 343 -21.81 11.49 -4.26
N ARG A 344 -22.44 10.33 -4.05
CA ARG A 344 -23.76 10.03 -4.60
C ARG A 344 -24.83 10.71 -3.76
N GLY A 345 -25.78 11.40 -4.41
CA GLY A 345 -26.93 12.02 -3.74
C GLY A 345 -27.90 10.97 -3.19
N GLU A 346 -28.22 9.97 -4.01
CA GLU A 346 -29.13 8.86 -3.69
C GLU A 346 -28.38 7.53 -3.82
N PRO A 347 -27.46 7.19 -2.89
CA PRO A 347 -26.86 5.86 -2.89
C PRO A 347 -27.97 4.84 -2.64
N ALA A 348 -27.92 3.72 -3.36
CA ALA A 348 -28.85 2.61 -3.14
C ALA A 348 -28.84 2.23 -1.65
N ALA A 349 -30.00 1.85 -1.13
CA ALA A 349 -30.11 1.35 0.25
C ALA A 349 -29.47 -0.04 0.32
N GLU A 350 -28.15 -0.10 0.26
CA GLU A 350 -27.38 -1.33 0.25
C GLU A 350 -27.14 -1.83 1.69
N PRO A 351 -26.93 -3.14 1.88
CA PRO A 351 -26.72 -3.75 3.21
C PRO A 351 -25.65 -3.04 4.06
N LEU A 352 -24.53 -2.66 3.45
CA LEU A 352 -23.42 -1.99 4.15
C LEU A 352 -23.82 -0.58 4.64
N ALA A 353 -24.53 0.19 3.83
CA ALA A 353 -25.00 1.52 4.21
C ALA A 353 -26.01 1.45 5.36
N ARG A 354 -26.94 0.48 5.33
CA ARG A 354 -27.87 0.22 6.44
C ARG A 354 -27.14 -0.19 7.72
N ALA A 355 -26.15 -1.06 7.61
CA ALA A 355 -25.35 -1.50 8.75
C ALA A 355 -24.56 -0.35 9.37
N ALA A 356 -23.96 0.52 8.55
CA ALA A 356 -23.28 1.72 9.03
C ALA A 356 -24.24 2.67 9.76
N ALA A 357 -25.42 2.92 9.20
CA ALA A 357 -26.45 3.75 9.83
C ALA A 357 -26.95 3.14 11.16
N ALA A 358 -27.15 1.83 11.23
CA ALA A 358 -27.54 1.12 12.45
C ALA A 358 -26.51 1.24 13.58
N ARG A 359 -25.24 1.48 13.24
CA ARG A 359 -24.16 1.77 14.20
C ARG A 359 -23.97 3.26 14.48
N GLY A 360 -24.88 4.12 14.02
CA GLY A 360 -24.83 5.56 14.24
C GLY A 360 -23.77 6.30 13.41
N ILE A 361 -23.23 5.68 12.36
CA ILE A 361 -22.25 6.34 11.48
C ILE A 361 -23.01 7.31 10.57
N ALA A 362 -22.77 8.61 10.76
CA ALA A 362 -23.37 9.66 9.95
C ALA A 362 -22.85 9.62 8.51
N ALA A 363 -23.75 9.85 7.54
CA ALA A 363 -23.41 9.92 6.13
C ALA A 363 -23.91 11.24 5.50
N HIS A 364 -22.98 12.00 4.91
CA HIS A 364 -23.27 13.19 4.10
C HIS A 364 -23.29 12.78 2.63
N ARG A 365 -24.50 12.59 2.08
CA ARG A 365 -24.74 12.19 0.69
C ARG A 365 -24.77 13.39 -0.24
N GLY A 366 -24.38 13.22 -1.49
CA GLY A 366 -24.24 14.31 -2.45
C GLY A 366 -23.25 15.37 -1.96
N HIS A 367 -22.16 14.93 -1.31
CA HIS A 367 -21.11 15.82 -0.82
C HIS A 367 -19.76 15.39 -1.36
N ALA A 368 -18.90 16.37 -1.66
CA ALA A 368 -17.52 16.19 -2.08
C ALA A 368 -16.57 16.75 -1.02
N VAL A 369 -15.41 16.12 -0.86
CA VAL A 369 -14.29 16.71 -0.12
C VAL A 369 -13.60 17.72 -1.03
N ALA A 370 -13.57 19.00 -0.63
CA ALA A 370 -12.96 20.08 -1.41
C ALA A 370 -11.48 20.29 -1.05
N ALA A 371 -11.14 20.14 0.24
CA ALA A 371 -9.81 20.33 0.77
C ALA A 371 -9.55 19.50 2.03
N ALA A 372 -8.28 19.27 2.32
CA ALA A 372 -7.81 18.72 3.59
C ALA A 372 -6.92 19.72 4.33
N ALA A 373 -7.07 19.74 5.66
CA ALA A 373 -6.27 20.52 6.59
C ALA A 373 -5.24 19.62 7.29
N ALA A 374 -4.01 20.11 7.40
CA ALA A 374 -2.93 19.38 8.06
C ALA A 374 -2.80 19.77 9.53
N THR A 375 -2.22 18.88 10.33
CA THR A 375 -1.77 19.18 11.69
C THR A 375 -0.61 20.17 11.68
N ALA A 376 -0.32 20.76 12.84
CA ALA A 376 0.86 21.59 13.02
C ALA A 376 2.14 20.83 12.59
N GLY A 377 2.92 21.44 11.68
CA GLY A 377 4.11 20.82 11.08
C GLY A 377 3.83 19.95 9.86
N ASN A 378 2.58 19.89 9.38
CA ASN A 378 2.17 19.18 8.16
C ASN A 378 2.38 17.66 8.20
N ARG A 379 2.43 17.04 9.39
CA ARG A 379 2.84 15.63 9.56
C ARG A 379 1.70 14.62 9.48
N HIS A 380 0.45 15.08 9.54
CA HIS A 380 -0.73 14.25 9.48
C HIS A 380 -1.97 15.08 9.09
N LEU A 381 -3.02 14.44 8.58
CA LEU A 381 -4.36 14.99 8.42
C LEU A 381 -4.95 15.43 9.78
N ALA A 382 -5.49 16.65 9.83
CA ALA A 382 -6.23 17.20 10.98
C ALA A 382 -7.75 17.26 10.73
N GLY A 383 -8.17 17.46 9.48
CA GLY A 383 -9.57 17.58 9.11
C GLY A 383 -9.78 17.73 7.61
N ILE A 384 -11.03 17.76 7.20
CA ILE A 384 -11.46 17.92 5.80
C ILE A 384 -12.55 18.97 5.71
N ASP A 385 -12.58 19.68 4.58
CA ASP A 385 -13.67 20.55 4.19
C ASP A 385 -14.54 19.81 3.18
N ALA A 386 -15.78 19.50 3.58
CA ALA A 386 -16.77 18.88 2.70
C ALA A 386 -17.88 19.88 2.36
N ALA A 387 -18.33 19.86 1.12
CA ALA A 387 -19.41 20.70 0.61
C ALA A 387 -20.34 19.87 -0.29
N PRO A 388 -21.60 20.30 -0.53
CA PRO A 388 -22.46 19.66 -1.51
C PRO A 388 -21.75 19.50 -2.86
N SER A 389 -21.84 18.32 -3.47
CA SER A 389 -21.35 18.06 -4.82
C SER A 389 -22.27 18.77 -5.82
N ALA A 390 -21.69 19.55 -6.72
CA ALA A 390 -22.42 20.27 -7.77
C ALA A 390 -23.15 19.34 -8.74
#